data_AF-A0A426VYL5-F1
#
_entry.id   AF-A0A426VYL5-F1
#
_cell.length_a   1.000
_cell.length_b   1.000
_cell.length_c   1.000
_cell.angle_alpha   90.00
_cell.angle_beta   90.00
_cell.angle_gamma   90.00
#
_symmetry.space_group_name_H-M   'P 1'
#
loop_
_entity.id
_entity.type
_entity.pdbx_description
1 polymer ?
#
loop_
_entity_poly.entity_id
_entity_poly.type
_entity_poly.pdbx_seq_one_letter_code
_entity_poly.pdbx_strand_id
1 'polypeptide(L)' 'MTQKELALLIGKNEKTIRNWKKENPELLRLIKQGLALDQTIEETEKHLENLKKIKEQASK' A
#
# COMPACT_ATOMS: atom_id res chain seq x y z
N MET A 1 4.77 -0.18 7.62
CA MET A 1 3.65 -1.01 8.11
C MET A 1 4.13 -2.09 9.09
N THR A 2 3.61 -2.09 10.31
CA THR A 2 3.86 -3.10 11.36
C THR A 2 2.99 -4.35 11.17
N GLN A 3 3.29 -5.46 11.88
CA GLN A 3 2.43 -6.66 11.84
C GLN A 3 1.03 -6.40 12.39
N LYS A 4 0.93 -5.52 13.41
CA LYS A 4 -0.34 -5.11 14.01
C LYS A 4 -1.18 -4.29 13.02
N GLU A 5 -0.56 -3.33 12.33
CA GLU A 5 -1.22 -2.54 11.27
C GLU A 5 -1.71 -3.44 10.14
N LEU A 6 -0.86 -4.35 9.65
CA LEU A 6 -1.26 -5.29 8.61
C LEU A 6 -2.44 -6.15 9.07
N ALA A 7 -2.40 -6.67 10.30
CA ALA A 7 -3.47 -7.48 10.87
C ALA A 7 -4.80 -6.72 10.92
N LEU A 8 -4.79 -5.47 11.38
CA LEU A 8 -5.96 -4.59 11.39
C LEU A 8 -6.49 -4.35 9.96
N LEU A 9 -5.60 -4.04 9.02
CA LEU A 9 -5.95 -3.72 7.64
C LEU A 9 -6.67 -4.87 6.93
N ILE A 10 -6.23 -6.12 7.14
CA ILE A 10 -6.80 -7.29 6.48
C ILE A 10 -7.83 -8.05 7.33
N GLY A 11 -8.22 -7.50 8.49
CA GLY A 11 -9.22 -8.11 9.38
C GLY A 11 -8.76 -9.44 9.99
N LYS A 12 -7.47 -9.56 10.35
CA LYS A 12 -6.89 -10.76 10.96
C LYS A 12 -6.26 -10.47 12.32
N ASN A 13 -5.95 -11.53 13.06
CA ASN A 13 -5.22 -11.41 14.32
C ASN A 13 -3.71 -11.28 14.02
N GLU A 14 -3.01 -10.47 14.81
CA GLU A 14 -1.54 -10.35 14.77
C GLU A 14 -0.83 -11.71 14.93
N LYS A 15 -1.39 -12.63 15.73
CA LYS A 15 -0.88 -14.01 15.86
C LYS A 15 -0.91 -14.76 14.53
N THR A 16 -1.97 -14.58 13.74
CA THR A 16 -2.09 -15.18 12.40
C THR A 16 -0.99 -14.65 11.47
N ILE A 17 -0.73 -13.35 11.49
CA ILE A 17 0.35 -12.74 10.70
C ILE A 17 1.72 -13.25 11.14
N ARG A 18 1.94 -13.45 12.44
CA ARG A 18 3.17 -14.05 12.98
C ARG A 18 3.34 -15.50 12.52
N ASN A 19 2.28 -16.29 12.49
CA ASN A 19 2.32 -17.67 11.98
C ASN A 19 2.61 -17.70 10.48
N TRP A 20 1.96 -16.85 9.68
CA TRP A 20 2.23 -16.74 8.25
C TRP A 20 3.69 -16.39 7.95
N LYS A 21 4.35 -15.57 8.76
CA LYS A 21 5.79 -15.30 8.58
C LYS A 21 6.65 -16.58 8.62
N LYS A 22 6.24 -17.59 9.39
CA LYS A 22 6.96 -18.86 9.54
C LYS A 22 6.49 -19.91 8.53
N GLU A 23 5.17 -20.03 8.39
CA GLU A 23 4.54 -21.13 7.65
C GLU A 23 4.32 -20.78 6.17
N ASN A 24 4.10 -19.50 5.85
CA ASN A 24 3.71 -19.02 4.54
C ASN A 24 4.36 -17.65 4.21
N PRO A 25 5.70 -17.54 4.20
CA PRO A 25 6.39 -16.26 4.02
C PRO A 25 6.08 -15.60 2.66
N GLU A 26 5.87 -16.40 1.61
CA GLU A 26 5.51 -15.90 0.28
C GLU A 26 4.14 -15.23 0.25
N LEU A 27 3.15 -15.75 0.99
CA LEU A 27 1.85 -15.10 1.14
C LEU A 27 2.01 -13.71 1.74
N LEU A 28 2.80 -13.60 2.81
CA LEU A 28 3.06 -12.32 3.46
C LEU A 28 3.80 -11.34 2.54
N ARG A 29 4.72 -11.84 1.69
CA ARG A 29 5.42 -11.04 0.68
C ARG A 29 4.45 -10.49 -0.36
N LEU A 30 3.58 -11.34 -0.92
CA LEU A 30 2.61 -10.94 -1.95
C LEU A 30 1.62 -9.90 -1.41
N ILE A 31 1.07 -10.10 -0.21
CA ILE A 31 0.15 -9.13 0.42
C ILE A 31 0.84 -7.77 0.56
N LYS A 32 2.07 -7.75 1.07
CA LYS A 32 2.82 -6.48 1.22
C LYS A 32 3.12 -5.81 -0.11
N GLN A 33 3.42 -6.58 -1.15
CA GLN A 33 3.66 -6.03 -2.49
C GLN A 33 2.40 -5.42 -3.10
N GLY A 34 1.25 -6.09 -2.96
CA GLY A 34 -0.04 -5.53 -3.39
C GLY A 34 -0.35 -4.21 -2.70
N LEU A 35 -0.21 -4.16 -1.37
CA LEU A 35 -0.45 -2.93 -0.60
C LEU A 35 0.50 -1.78 -0.97
N ALA A 36 1.78 -2.09 -1.23
CA ALA A 36 2.74 -1.09 -1.68
C ALA A 36 2.42 -0.58 -3.10
N LEU A 37 1.91 -1.46 -3.97
CA LEU A 37 1.46 -1.10 -5.31
C LEU A 37 0.26 -0.16 -5.26
N ASP A 38 -0.77 -0.49 -4.46
CA ASP A 38 -1.97 0.35 -4.31
C ASP A 38 -1.60 1.76 -3.81
N GLN A 39 -0.73 1.85 -2.80
CA GLN A 39 -0.24 3.14 -2.29
C GLN A 39 0.52 3.93 -3.37
N THR A 40 1.35 3.25 -4.16
CA THR A 40 2.13 3.89 -5.23
C THR A 40 1.23 4.43 -6.34
N ILE A 41 0.16 3.69 -6.69
CA ILE A 41 -0.85 4.15 -7.64
C ILE A 41 -1.51 5.43 -7.12
N GLU A 42 -1.98 5.43 -5.88
CA GLU A 42 -2.64 6.60 -5.29
C GLU A 42 -1.71 7.84 -5.25
N GLU A 43 -0.45 7.66 -4.87
CA GLU A 43 0.56 8.72 -4.87
C GLU A 43 0.83 9.26 -6.29
N THR A 44 0.89 8.36 -7.28
CA THR A 44 1.13 8.72 -8.70
C THR A 44 -0.06 9.49 -9.27
N GLU A 45 -1.30 9.09 -8.96
CA GLU A 45 -2.50 9.82 -9.37
C GLU A 45 -2.53 11.23 -8.80
N LYS A 46 -2.23 11.39 -7.50
CA LYS A 46 -2.10 12.71 -6.86
C LYS A 46 -1.00 13.54 -7.50
N HIS A 47 0.13 12.92 -7.83
CA HIS A 47 1.22 13.62 -8.52
C HIS A 47 0.78 14.10 -9.91
N LEU A 48 0.14 13.24 -10.70
CA LEU A 48 -0.39 13.59 -12.01
C LEU A 48 -1.41 14.74 -11.92
N GLU A 49 -2.30 14.71 -10.93
CA GLU A 49 -3.28 15.77 -10.70
C GLU A 49 -2.60 17.12 -10.42
N ASN A 50 -1.54 17.13 -9.62
CA ASN A 50 -0.76 18.34 -9.36
C ASN A 50 -0.06 18.86 -10.62
N LEU A 51 0.49 17.98 -11.46
CA LEU A 51 1.10 18.35 -12.73
C LEU A 51 0.07 19.00 -13.69
N LYS A 52 -1.15 18.47 -13.74
CA LYS A 52 -2.25 19.05 -14.52
C LYS A 52 -2.60 20.47 -14.05
N LYS A 53 -2.71 20.69 -12.73
CA LYS A 53 -2.96 22.01 -12.14
C LYS A 53 -1.88 23.03 -12.50
N ILE A 54 -0.61 22.63 -12.45
CA ILE A 54 0.52 23.49 -12.85
C ILE A 54 0.40 23.87 -14.33
N LYS A 55 0.10 22.89 -15.21
CA LYS A 55 -0.10 23.15 -16.64
C LYS A 55 -1.24 24.12 -16.91
N GLU A 56 -2.36 23.97 -16.20
CA GLU A 56 -3.51 24.87 -16.31
C GLU A 56 -3.17 26.29 -15.85
N GLN A 57 -2.42 26.44 -14.76
CA GLN A 57 -1.96 27.75 -14.28
C GLN A 57 -1.00 28.42 -15.26
N ALA A 58 -0.10 27.66 -15.89
CA ALA A 58 0.85 28.20 -16.87
C ALA A 58 0.20 28.57 -18.21
N SER A 59 -1.00 28.06 -18.50
CA SER A 59 -1.76 28.36 -19.73
C SER A 59 -2.75 29.52 -19.56
N LYS A 60 -2.83 30.11 -18.36
CA LYS A 60 -3.59 31.33 -18.06
C LYS A 60 -2.69 32.54 -18.08
#